data_AF-A0A930HPI7-F1
#
_entry.id   AF-A0A930HPI7-F1
#
_cell.length_a   1.000
_cell.length_b   1.000
_cell.length_c   1.000
_cell.angle_alpha   90.00
_cell.angle_beta   90.00
_cell.angle_gamma   90.00
#
_symmetry.space_group_name_H-M   'P 1'
#
loop_
_entity.id
_entity.type
_entity.pdbx_description
1 polymer ?
#
loop_
_entity_poly.entity_id
_entity_poly.type
_entity_poly.pdbx_seq_one_letter_code
_entity_poly.pdbx_strand_id
1 'polypeptide(L)'
;MRKNLFTSGLLLLLLSFCFGLVACDEKAPDLSKKERDPRIVGSWNFIGNPWLEIPPKDKVIEFKVDGSCTGFNYPGGKRLYYTEGNNHLYIFVYGSGIKLSNWTYEEYYTIEGDKLYLWSSKEKMLAGKHDQAIAYERITTH
;
A
#
# COMPACT_ATOMS: atom_id res chain seq x y z
N MET A 1 -54.52 10.00 27.77
CA MET A 1 -53.12 9.53 27.80
C MET A 1 -52.61 9.36 26.37
N ARG A 2 -52.00 10.38 25.75
CA ARG A 2 -51.50 10.28 24.36
C ARG A 2 -50.31 11.20 24.05
N LYS A 3 -49.55 11.61 25.09
CA LYS A 3 -48.46 12.59 24.97
C LYS A 3 -47.06 12.02 25.26
N ASN A 4 -46.94 10.77 25.71
CA ASN A 4 -45.65 10.17 26.10
C ASN A 4 -45.09 9.16 25.08
N LEU A 5 -45.90 8.74 24.10
CA LEU A 5 -45.47 7.79 23.06
C LEU A 5 -44.65 8.47 21.95
N PHE A 6 -44.97 9.72 21.60
CA PHE A 6 -44.24 10.47 20.58
C PHE A 6 -42.82 10.86 21.01
N THR A 7 -42.64 11.22 22.28
CA THR A 7 -41.34 11.59 22.85
C THR A 7 -40.42 10.38 22.98
N SER A 8 -40.96 9.19 23.27
CA SER A 8 -40.21 7.95 23.39
C SER A 8 -39.71 7.43 22.02
N GLY A 9 -40.56 7.47 20.98
CA GLY A 9 -40.17 7.07 19.63
C GLY A 9 -39.11 7.98 18.99
N LEU A 10 -39.19 9.29 19.25
CA LEU A 10 -38.20 10.26 18.76
C LEU A 10 -36.83 10.06 19.44
N LEU A 11 -36.81 9.76 20.74
CA LEU A 11 -35.58 9.47 21.49
C LEU A 11 -34.88 8.20 20.99
N LEU A 12 -35.65 7.15 20.69
CA LEU A 12 -35.16 5.88 20.14
C LEU A 12 -34.57 6.05 18.73
N LEU A 13 -35.16 6.91 17.89
CA LEU A 13 -34.63 7.27 16.57
C LEU A 13 -33.36 8.11 16.66
N LEU A 14 -33.28 9.06 17.60
CA LEU A 14 -32.06 9.84 17.85
C LEU A 14 -30.91 8.96 18.38
N LEU A 15 -31.21 8.02 19.28
CA LEU A 15 -30.23 7.06 19.80
C LEU A 15 -29.74 6.10 18.71
N SER A 16 -30.61 5.58 17.84
CA SER A 16 -30.17 4.71 16.73
C SER A 16 -29.32 5.47 15.71
N PHE A 17 -29.58 6.77 15.51
CA PHE A 17 -28.76 7.65 14.67
C PHE A 17 -27.38 7.90 15.28
N CYS A 18 -27.26 7.97 16.62
CA CYS A 18 -25.97 8.09 17.30
C CYS A 18 -25.12 6.80 17.25
N PHE A 19 -25.73 5.62 17.22
CA PHE A 19 -24.99 4.34 17.12
C PHE A 19 -24.62 3.95 15.68
N GLY A 20 -25.34 4.45 14.66
CA GLY A 20 -24.98 4.25 13.25
C GLY A 20 -23.76 5.06 12.78
N LEU A 21 -23.30 6.01 13.61
CA LEU A 21 -22.13 6.85 13.36
C LEU A 21 -20.90 6.45 14.19
N VAL A 22 -20.91 5.27 14.82
CA VAL A 22 -19.66 4.62 15.19
C VAL A 22 -19.00 4.20 13.88
N ALA A 23 -18.31 5.16 13.27
CA ALA A 23 -17.34 4.90 12.22
C ALA A 23 -16.51 3.73 12.74
N CYS A 24 -16.62 2.60 12.05
CA CYS A 24 -15.76 1.47 12.29
C CYS A 24 -14.35 2.01 12.04
N ASP A 25 -13.60 2.33 13.09
CA ASP A 25 -12.22 2.74 12.97
C ASP A 25 -11.53 1.60 12.21
N GLU A 26 -11.19 1.83 10.93
CA GLU A 26 -10.44 0.89 10.13
C GLU A 26 -9.06 0.76 10.77
N LYS A 27 -8.95 -0.18 11.71
CA LYS A 27 -7.71 -0.49 12.39
C LYS A 27 -6.75 -0.98 11.31
N ALA A 28 -5.59 -0.32 11.25
CA ALA A 28 -4.43 -0.77 10.51
C ALA A 28 -4.27 -2.30 10.59
N PRO A 29 -4.07 -3.01 9.47
CA PRO A 29 -3.73 -4.42 9.54
C PRO A 29 -2.43 -4.56 10.34
N ASP A 30 -2.41 -5.49 11.30
CA ASP A 30 -1.20 -5.82 12.03
C ASP A 30 -0.26 -6.63 11.14
N LEU A 31 0.70 -5.94 10.52
CA LEU A 31 1.70 -6.54 9.63
C LEU A 31 2.99 -6.94 10.38
N SER A 32 3.00 -6.90 11.73
CA SER A 32 4.20 -7.21 12.52
C SER A 32 4.66 -8.67 12.35
N LYS A 33 3.71 -9.57 12.07
CA LYS A 33 3.96 -11.02 11.90
C LYS A 33 4.16 -11.44 10.44
N LYS A 34 4.03 -10.52 9.48
CA LYS A 34 4.21 -10.81 8.07
C LYS A 34 5.70 -10.88 7.73
N GLU A 35 6.04 -11.76 6.79
CA GLU A 35 7.39 -11.89 6.25
C GLU A 35 7.81 -10.61 5.53
N ARG A 36 9.10 -10.28 5.63
CA ARG A 36 9.74 -9.20 4.85
C ARG A 36 11.09 -9.69 4.38
N ASP A 37 11.26 -9.76 3.06
CA ASP A 37 12.54 -10.07 2.43
C ASP A 37 13.54 -8.95 2.78
N PRO A 38 14.61 -9.23 3.53
CA PRO A 38 15.58 -8.20 3.91
C PRO A 38 16.34 -7.64 2.70
N ARG A 39 16.38 -8.35 1.56
CA ARG A 39 17.10 -7.91 0.36
C ARG A 39 16.49 -6.67 -0.29
N ILE A 40 15.17 -6.47 -0.13
CA ILE A 40 14.47 -5.32 -0.72
C ILE A 40 14.66 -4.03 0.08
N VAL A 41 15.09 -4.14 1.35
CA VAL A 41 15.28 -3.00 2.24
C VAL A 41 16.32 -2.04 1.67
N GLY A 42 16.01 -0.74 1.75
CA GLY A 42 16.83 0.35 1.24
C GLY A 42 16.09 1.24 0.24
N SER A 43 16.82 2.21 -0.29
CA SER A 43 16.32 3.14 -1.31
C SER A 43 16.76 2.70 -2.71
N TRP A 44 15.88 2.92 -3.67
CA TRP A 44 16.07 2.50 -5.06
C TRP A 44 15.66 3.64 -5.99
N ASN A 45 16.50 3.95 -6.97
CA ASN A 45 16.31 5.01 -7.96
C ASN A 45 15.86 4.41 -9.31
N PHE A 46 14.84 4.98 -9.92
CA PHE A 46 14.29 4.54 -11.18
C PHE A 46 15.34 4.69 -12.30
N ILE A 47 15.55 3.62 -13.06
CA ILE A 47 16.58 3.55 -14.11
C ILE A 47 16.16 4.32 -15.37
N GLY A 48 14.87 4.69 -15.49
CA GLY A 48 14.34 5.33 -16.69
C GLY A 48 13.77 4.31 -17.68
N ASN A 49 12.71 4.68 -18.37
CA ASN A 49 12.15 3.93 -19.49
C ASN A 49 11.53 4.93 -20.48
N PRO A 50 11.94 4.94 -21.77
CA PRO A 50 11.42 5.87 -22.77
C PRO A 50 9.90 5.81 -22.98
N TRP A 51 9.29 4.69 -22.62
CA TRP A 51 7.86 4.40 -22.81
C TRP A 51 7.03 4.56 -21.55
N LEU A 52 7.67 4.86 -20.41
CA LEU A 52 7.01 4.97 -19.11
C LEU A 52 7.50 6.23 -18.39
N GLU A 53 6.61 7.22 -18.34
CA GLU A 53 6.82 8.40 -17.52
C GLU A 53 6.36 8.14 -16.08
N ILE A 54 7.30 8.24 -15.13
CA ILE A 54 7.04 8.06 -13.71
C ILE A 54 7.07 9.44 -13.02
N PRO A 55 6.06 9.76 -12.16
CA PRO A 55 6.06 10.99 -11.41
C PRO A 55 7.35 11.18 -10.60
N PRO A 56 7.86 12.42 -10.42
CA PRO A 56 9.11 12.65 -9.70
C PRO A 56 9.19 11.99 -8.32
N LYS A 57 8.07 11.98 -7.57
CA LYS A 57 7.94 11.35 -6.24
C LYS A 57 8.13 9.82 -6.25
N ASP A 58 7.97 9.18 -7.40
CA ASP A 58 8.03 7.73 -7.56
C ASP A 58 9.31 7.29 -8.29
N LYS A 59 10.16 8.26 -8.70
CA LYS A 59 11.50 7.97 -9.21
C LYS A 59 12.41 7.40 -8.12
N VAL A 60 12.10 7.64 -6.85
CA VAL A 60 12.79 6.98 -5.74
C VAL A 60 11.75 6.24 -4.91
N ILE A 61 11.97 4.95 -4.72
CA ILE A 61 11.20 4.14 -3.77
C ILE A 61 12.09 3.74 -2.60
N GLU A 62 11.50 3.61 -1.43
CA GLU A 62 12.23 3.21 -0.22
C GLU A 62 11.43 2.16 0.53
N PHE A 63 12.12 1.10 0.98
CA PHE A 63 11.58 0.07 1.86
C PHE A 63 12.35 0.09 3.18
N LYS A 64 11.66 0.36 4.28
CA LYS A 64 12.26 0.46 5.62
C LYS A 64 12.09 -0.81 6.43
N VAL A 65 13.04 -1.07 7.34
CA VAL A 65 13.03 -2.25 8.22
C VAL A 65 11.76 -2.35 9.08
N ASP A 66 11.17 -1.20 9.44
CA ASP A 66 9.92 -1.13 10.21
C ASP A 66 8.67 -1.50 9.40
N GLY A 67 8.83 -1.81 8.11
CA GLY A 67 7.75 -2.17 7.20
C GLY A 67 7.05 -0.99 6.55
N SER A 68 7.50 0.25 6.76
CA SER A 68 7.01 1.40 5.99
C SER A 68 7.71 1.54 4.64
N CYS A 69 7.02 2.14 3.66
CA CYS A 69 7.59 2.41 2.34
C CYS A 69 7.11 3.73 1.74
N THR A 70 7.86 4.25 0.77
CA THR A 70 7.56 5.49 0.03
C THR A 70 7.74 5.33 -1.47
N GLY A 71 7.23 6.31 -2.23
CA GLY A 71 7.08 6.24 -3.68
C GLY A 71 5.78 5.54 -4.07
N PHE A 72 5.75 4.96 -5.27
CA PHE A 72 4.58 4.38 -5.93
C PHE A 72 3.44 5.38 -6.17
N ASN A 73 2.95 5.43 -7.43
CA ASN A 73 1.84 6.33 -7.79
C ASN A 73 0.46 5.82 -7.33
N TYR A 74 0.37 5.20 -6.16
CA TYR A 74 -0.88 4.73 -5.59
C TYR A 74 -1.59 5.86 -4.82
N PRO A 75 -2.91 6.05 -5.03
CA PRO A 75 -3.69 7.02 -4.29
C PRO A 75 -3.79 6.64 -2.81
N GLY A 76 -3.61 7.63 -1.92
CA GLY A 76 -3.71 7.44 -0.48
C GLY A 76 -2.57 8.10 0.28
N GLY A 77 -2.43 7.72 1.55
CA GLY A 77 -1.50 8.30 2.51
C GLY A 77 -0.31 7.41 2.79
N LYS A 78 -0.13 7.09 4.08
CA LYS A 78 0.94 6.22 4.58
C LYS A 78 0.90 4.87 3.85
N ARG A 79 2.05 4.23 3.70
CA ARG A 79 2.16 2.91 3.10
C ARG A 79 2.96 1.97 4.00
N LEU A 80 2.55 0.70 4.02
CA LEU A 80 3.27 -0.40 4.64
C LEU A 80 3.49 -1.49 3.60
N TYR A 81 4.50 -2.32 3.79
CA TYR A 81 4.76 -3.45 2.91
C TYR A 81 5.08 -4.73 3.68
N TYR A 82 4.82 -5.84 3.00
CA TYR A 82 5.33 -7.15 3.36
C TYR A 82 5.57 -7.97 2.10
N THR A 83 6.25 -9.09 2.23
CA THR A 83 6.54 -9.97 1.11
C THR A 83 6.13 -11.40 1.43
N GLU A 84 5.92 -12.21 0.40
CA GLU A 84 5.73 -13.64 0.53
C GLU A 84 6.59 -14.36 -0.51
N GLY A 85 7.25 -15.45 -0.11
CA GLY A 85 8.01 -16.30 -1.02
C GLY A 85 9.19 -15.61 -1.73
N ASN A 86 9.71 -14.52 -1.17
CA ASN A 86 10.87 -13.78 -1.68
C ASN A 86 10.74 -13.24 -3.13
N ASN A 87 9.51 -13.13 -3.63
CA ASN A 87 9.23 -12.61 -4.98
C ASN A 87 7.84 -11.96 -5.13
N HIS A 88 7.00 -12.00 -4.10
CA HIS A 88 5.70 -11.35 -4.10
C HIS A 88 5.69 -10.22 -3.07
N LEU A 89 5.36 -9.01 -3.51
CA LEU A 89 5.35 -7.79 -2.74
C LEU A 89 3.91 -7.29 -2.58
N TYR A 90 3.53 -7.05 -1.34
CA TYR A 90 2.25 -6.44 -0.99
C TYR A 90 2.50 -5.04 -0.45
N ILE A 91 1.79 -4.05 -0.99
CA ILE A 91 1.85 -2.66 -0.56
C ILE A 91 0.47 -2.25 -0.05
N PHE A 92 0.33 -2.15 1.26
CA PHE A 92 -0.86 -1.64 1.91
C PHE A 92 -0.80 -0.11 1.96
N VAL A 93 -1.81 0.55 1.40
CA VAL A 93 -1.94 2.00 1.35
C VAL A 93 -3.12 2.43 2.20
N TYR A 94 -2.87 3.29 3.18
CA TYR A 94 -3.94 3.89 3.96
C TYR A 94 -4.74 4.85 3.11
N GLY A 95 -6.05 4.80 3.24
CA GLY A 95 -6.95 5.84 2.76
C GLY A 95 -6.52 7.22 3.29
N SER A 96 -6.59 8.24 2.43
CA SER A 96 -6.35 9.64 2.82
C SER A 96 -7.55 10.52 2.48
N GLY A 97 -8.03 11.29 3.45
CA GLY A 97 -9.21 12.16 3.29
C GLY A 97 -10.54 11.42 3.46
N ILE A 98 -11.64 12.13 3.22
CA ILE A 98 -13.00 11.70 3.61
C ILE A 98 -13.52 10.47 2.81
N LYS A 99 -12.88 10.12 1.68
CA LYS A 99 -13.45 9.14 0.71
C LYS A 99 -12.50 8.04 0.22
N LEU A 100 -11.24 8.04 0.64
CA LEU A 100 -10.32 6.99 0.19
C LEU A 100 -10.35 5.84 1.20
N SER A 101 -10.74 4.66 0.73
CA SER A 101 -10.60 3.40 1.46
C SER A 101 -9.14 2.93 1.45
N ASN A 102 -8.80 2.05 2.38
CA ASN A 102 -7.55 1.32 2.36
C ASN A 102 -7.48 0.37 1.15
N TRP A 103 -6.29 0.22 0.56
CA TRP A 103 -6.05 -0.69 -0.57
C TRP A 103 -4.75 -1.47 -0.39
N THR A 104 -4.73 -2.72 -0.86
CA THR A 104 -3.50 -3.50 -1.00
C THR A 104 -3.20 -3.67 -2.47
N TYR A 105 -2.01 -3.25 -2.88
CA TYR A 105 -1.48 -3.47 -4.22
C TYR A 105 -0.49 -4.64 -4.19
N GLU A 106 -0.47 -5.40 -5.26
CA GLU A 106 0.37 -6.59 -5.42
C GLU A 106 1.32 -6.39 -6.59
N GLU A 107 2.60 -6.63 -6.35
CA GLU A 107 3.66 -6.57 -7.35
C GLU A 107 4.55 -7.80 -7.20
N TYR A 108 5.14 -8.26 -8.29
CA TYR A 108 6.11 -9.35 -8.30
C TYR A 108 7.49 -8.81 -8.55
N TYR A 109 8.52 -9.37 -7.94
CA TYR A 109 9.84 -8.80 -8.03
C TYR A 109 10.97 -9.82 -8.12
N THR A 110 12.07 -9.36 -8.72
CA THR A 110 13.38 -10.00 -8.63
C THR A 110 14.42 -8.95 -8.26
N ILE A 111 15.47 -9.41 -7.58
CA ILE A 111 16.65 -8.60 -7.25
C ILE A 111 17.86 -9.27 -7.88
N GLU A 112 18.57 -8.52 -8.72
CA GLU A 112 19.77 -8.96 -9.43
C GLU A 112 20.90 -7.98 -9.14
N GLY A 113 21.75 -8.33 -8.16
CA GLY A 113 22.75 -7.40 -7.63
C GLY A 113 22.09 -6.13 -7.07
N ASP A 114 22.43 -4.99 -7.65
CA ASP A 114 21.90 -3.68 -7.28
C ASP A 114 20.65 -3.28 -8.06
N LYS A 115 20.04 -4.20 -8.81
CA LYS A 115 18.81 -3.91 -9.56
C LYS A 115 17.60 -4.58 -8.93
N LEU A 116 16.51 -3.82 -8.82
CA LEU A 116 15.19 -4.28 -8.43
C LEU A 116 14.27 -4.14 -9.64
N TYR A 117 13.62 -5.24 -10.03
CA TYR A 117 12.62 -5.25 -11.10
C TYR A 117 11.27 -5.56 -10.50
N LEU A 118 10.25 -4.76 -10.85
CA LEU A 118 8.86 -4.95 -10.41
C LEU A 118 7.96 -5.25 -11.62
N TRP A 119 7.11 -6.26 -11.50
CA TRP A 119 6.12 -6.66 -12.49
C TRP A 119 4.72 -6.71 -11.89
N SER A 120 3.75 -6.29 -12.69
CA SER A 120 2.32 -6.35 -12.34
C SER A 120 1.75 -7.79 -12.28
N SER A 121 2.51 -8.82 -12.65
CA SER A 121 2.04 -10.22 -12.61
C SER A 121 3.19 -11.23 -12.49
N LYS A 122 2.88 -12.37 -11.85
CA LYS A 122 3.83 -13.47 -11.63
C LYS A 122 4.33 -14.07 -12.93
N GLU A 123 3.44 -14.22 -13.92
CA GLU A 123 3.76 -14.83 -15.21
C GLU A 123 4.81 -13.99 -15.96
N LYS A 124 4.69 -12.66 -15.90
CA LYS A 124 5.66 -11.74 -16.53
C LYS A 124 7.04 -11.82 -15.86
N MET A 125 7.05 -11.85 -14.53
CA MET A 125 8.28 -12.04 -13.75
C MET A 125 8.95 -13.39 -14.08
N LEU A 126 8.20 -14.49 -14.07
CA LEU A 126 8.72 -15.82 -14.39
C LEU A 126 9.24 -15.92 -15.83
N ALA A 127 8.64 -15.18 -16.76
CA ALA A 127 9.10 -15.09 -18.15
C ALA A 127 10.36 -14.24 -18.31
N GLY A 128 10.85 -13.56 -17.27
CA GLY A 128 12.05 -12.71 -17.33
C GLY A 128 11.91 -11.53 -18.30
N LYS A 129 10.69 -11.01 -18.49
CA LYS A 129 10.43 -9.91 -19.45
C LYS A 129 10.80 -8.56 -18.84
N HIS A 130 12.10 -8.26 -18.75
CA HIS A 130 12.62 -7.03 -18.14
C HIS A 130 12.12 -5.76 -18.84
N ASP A 131 11.79 -5.83 -20.13
CA ASP A 131 11.17 -4.75 -20.91
C ASP A 131 9.77 -4.35 -20.39
N GLN A 132 9.11 -5.25 -19.67
CA GLN A 132 7.81 -5.03 -19.04
C GLN A 132 7.90 -4.79 -17.53
N ALA A 133 9.11 -4.74 -16.98
CA ALA A 133 9.34 -4.44 -15.58
C ALA A 133 9.53 -2.94 -15.38
N ILE A 134 9.14 -2.44 -14.21
CA ILE A 134 9.69 -1.18 -13.70
C ILE A 134 11.01 -1.51 -13.02
N ALA A 135 12.09 -0.92 -13.50
CA ALA A 135 13.44 -1.19 -13.02
C ALA A 135 13.97 -0.04 -12.15
N TYR A 136 14.54 -0.39 -11.01
CA TYR A 136 15.23 0.51 -10.10
C TYR A 136 16.63 0.01 -9.81
N GLU A 137 17.53 0.93 -9.49
CA GLU A 137 18.91 0.69 -9.07
C GLU A 137 19.09 1.12 -7.62
N ARG A 138 19.82 0.33 -6.83
CA ARG A 138 20.05 0.60 -5.41
C ARG A 138 20.82 1.90 -5.25
N ILE A 139 20.35 2.74 -4.33
CA ILE A 139 21.08 3.94 -3.93
C ILE A 139 22.06 3.54 -2.84
N THR A 140 23.35 3.49 -3.17
CA THR A 140 24.43 3.35 -2.20
C THR A 140 24.77 4.73 -1.64
N THR A 141 24.63 4.89 -0.33
CA THR A 141 25.21 6.04 0.37
C THR A 141 26.68 5.72 0.62
N HIS A 142 27.58 6.49 -0.01
CA HIS A 142 29.01 6.46 0.26
C HIS A 142 29.35 7.20 1.55
#